data_AF-A0AAU7W8Q6-F1
#
_entry.id   AF-A0AAU7W8Q6-F1
#
_cell.length_a   1.000
_cell.length_b   1.000
_cell.length_c   1.000
_cell.angle_alpha   90.00
_cell.angle_beta   90.00
_cell.angle_gamma   90.00
#
_symmetry.space_group_name_H-M   'P 1'
#
loop_
_entity.id
_entity.type
_entity.pdbx_description
1 polymer ?
#
loop_
_entity_poly.entity_id
_entity_poly.type
_entity_poly.pdbx_seq_one_letter_code
_entity_poly.pdbx_strand_id
1 'polypeptide(L)'
;MSGARPETPGGSPSPLARRLSLNALLDGFVFVYAGVAAVWLAWLILSESFEFGWFGILFFLAFWLVLAYLVLPRLHRILTTIYVPDYFIGRARTSDGLLGDPVNLAFLGDEEDLHAAMESAGWTRADDITLASSWRIIASTLSRRSYDEAPVSPLFLFGRTQDFAYQQEVEGNPARRHHVRFWRTPDGWLLPGGRRVDWLAAGTFDRAVGFSLFTLQITHKIDADIDVERDHIVRTLIGAEASVRVDVVRDFSTGYHSRNGGGDTIRTDGDLPVVDVARVVEPRPVADQSKPGPDSWGEVAGKRPAFESPVRLAEREAAPVAMRRPVQTVLGAALIVVRVLLGVVWMLALAFDWNRVLENDFGLAPRDDDWTALAGTALTVVVVVGSLVLAVELGFAWLVFRGSNWARIAVMAVAVASISIAAIDYFVGDIEITVRTTLLTLAVDILVLLALSSRSARAYARRPRR
;
A
#
# COMPACT_ATOMS: atom_id res chain seq x y z
N MET A 1 -36.63 -54.54 -27.02
CA MET A 1 -37.18 -53.95 -25.78
C MET A 1 -36.03 -53.86 -24.78
N SER A 2 -35.42 -52.68 -24.66
CA SER A 2 -34.29 -52.43 -23.76
C SER A 2 -34.77 -51.48 -22.67
N GLY A 3 -34.80 -51.95 -21.42
CA GLY A 3 -35.25 -51.17 -20.26
C GLY A 3 -34.17 -50.18 -19.82
N ALA A 4 -34.49 -48.89 -19.90
CA ALA A 4 -33.69 -47.81 -19.35
C ALA A 4 -33.80 -47.80 -17.82
N ARG A 5 -32.66 -47.80 -17.13
CA ARG A 5 -32.56 -47.45 -15.70
C ARG A 5 -32.66 -45.93 -15.56
N PRO A 6 -33.36 -45.39 -14.55
CA PRO A 6 -33.34 -43.95 -14.28
C PRO A 6 -32.02 -43.55 -13.63
N GLU A 7 -31.34 -42.57 -14.22
CA GLU A 7 -30.18 -41.92 -13.64
C GLU A 7 -30.62 -41.06 -12.43
N THR A 8 -30.07 -41.36 -11.27
CA THR A 8 -30.18 -40.54 -10.05
C THR A 8 -29.42 -39.22 -10.24
N PRO A 9 -29.97 -38.04 -9.88
CA PRO A 9 -29.24 -36.79 -9.96
C PRO A 9 -28.05 -36.83 -9.00
N GLY A 10 -26.84 -36.62 -9.55
CA GLY A 10 -25.60 -36.53 -8.80
C GLY A 10 -25.70 -35.47 -7.70
N GLY A 11 -25.32 -35.88 -6.49
CA GLY A 11 -25.35 -35.05 -5.29
C GLY A 11 -24.62 -33.72 -5.48
N SER A 12 -25.27 -32.66 -5.01
CA SER A 12 -24.68 -31.35 -4.80
C SER A 12 -23.38 -31.49 -3.98
N PRO A 13 -22.25 -30.93 -4.43
CA PRO A 13 -21.02 -30.98 -3.64
C PRO A 13 -21.21 -30.18 -2.34
N SER A 14 -20.87 -30.83 -1.22
CA SER A 14 -20.82 -30.26 0.12
C SER A 14 -20.04 -28.94 0.16
N PRO A 15 -20.40 -27.97 1.04
CA PRO A 15 -19.67 -26.71 1.17
C PRO A 15 -18.22 -26.97 1.57
N LEU A 16 -17.29 -26.63 0.68
CA LEU A 16 -15.85 -26.73 0.87
C LEU A 16 -15.44 -25.99 2.13
N ALA A 17 -15.02 -26.75 3.15
CA ALA A 17 -14.28 -26.23 4.29
C ALA A 17 -13.03 -25.48 3.78
N ARG A 18 -12.97 -24.17 4.06
CA ARG A 18 -11.81 -23.31 3.81
C ARG A 18 -10.56 -23.94 4.42
N ARG A 19 -9.62 -24.41 3.60
CA ARG A 19 -8.25 -24.66 4.05
C ARG A 19 -7.54 -23.31 4.11
N LEU A 20 -7.58 -22.66 5.28
CA LEU A 20 -6.72 -21.52 5.58
C LEU A 20 -5.26 -21.96 5.37
N SER A 21 -4.56 -21.38 4.40
CA SER A 21 -3.14 -21.69 4.22
C SER A 21 -2.34 -21.15 5.41
N LEU A 22 -1.44 -21.96 5.98
CA LEU A 22 -0.56 -21.56 7.10
C LEU A 22 0.17 -20.25 6.81
N ASN A 23 0.61 -20.06 5.56
CA ASN A 23 1.24 -18.83 5.11
C ASN A 23 0.32 -17.61 5.18
N ALA A 24 -0.99 -17.76 4.93
CA ALA A 24 -1.94 -16.66 5.06
C ALA A 24 -2.21 -16.32 6.53
N LEU A 25 -2.29 -17.32 7.40
CA LEU A 25 -2.42 -17.13 8.84
C LEU A 25 -1.21 -16.41 9.43
N LEU A 26 -0.01 -16.87 9.09
CA LEU A 26 1.24 -16.25 9.53
C LEU A 26 1.35 -14.79 9.04
N ASP A 27 1.08 -14.54 7.76
CA ASP A 27 1.07 -13.19 7.20
C ASP A 27 -0.01 -12.30 7.83
N GLY A 28 -1.11 -12.86 8.35
CA GLY A 28 -2.15 -12.16 9.10
C GLY A 28 -1.70 -11.83 10.52
N PHE A 29 -1.15 -12.81 11.22
CA PHE A 29 -0.58 -12.67 12.56
C PHE A 29 0.51 -11.60 12.59
N VAL A 30 1.53 -11.72 11.73
CA VAL A 30 2.63 -10.74 11.65
C VAL A 30 2.09 -9.36 11.29
N PHE A 31 1.01 -9.30 10.48
CA PHE A 31 0.41 -8.03 10.13
C PHE A 31 -0.19 -7.31 11.36
N VAL A 32 -0.91 -8.02 12.20
CA VAL A 32 -1.49 -7.47 13.44
C VAL A 32 -0.40 -7.20 14.47
N TYR A 33 0.52 -8.15 14.67
CA TYR A 33 1.65 -8.02 15.60
C TYR A 33 2.48 -6.77 15.32
N ALA A 34 2.83 -6.51 14.06
CA ALA A 34 3.57 -5.31 13.67
C ALA A 34 2.80 -4.02 13.98
N GLY A 35 1.46 -4.05 13.95
CA GLY A 35 0.63 -2.91 14.35
C GLY A 35 0.72 -2.65 15.86
N VAL A 36 0.64 -3.69 16.68
CA VAL A 36 0.81 -3.59 18.14
C VAL A 36 2.22 -3.12 18.49
N ALA A 37 3.24 -3.71 17.86
CA ALA A 37 4.63 -3.32 18.07
C ALA A 37 4.88 -1.86 17.65
N ALA A 38 4.25 -1.38 16.57
CA ALA A 38 4.37 0.02 16.16
C ALA A 38 3.74 0.99 17.18
N VAL A 39 2.60 0.63 17.79
CA VAL A 39 2.02 1.40 18.91
C VAL A 39 2.99 1.46 20.08
N TRP A 40 3.61 0.33 20.43
CA TRP A 40 4.60 0.28 21.49
C TRP A 40 5.85 1.12 21.17
N LEU A 41 6.36 1.07 19.93
CA LEU A 41 7.46 1.93 19.48
C LEU A 41 7.11 3.41 19.60
N ALA A 42 5.89 3.81 19.21
CA ALA A 42 5.44 5.19 19.35
C ALA A 42 5.41 5.62 20.82
N TRP A 43 4.97 4.74 21.72
CA TRP A 43 5.02 4.99 23.16
C TRP A 43 6.46 5.20 23.66
N LEU A 44 7.41 4.33 23.28
CA LEU A 44 8.82 4.45 23.67
C LEU A 44 9.45 5.76 23.15
N ILE A 45 9.21 6.14 21.90
CA ILE A 45 9.73 7.40 21.36
C ILE A 45 9.12 8.61 22.08
N LEU A 46 7.83 8.52 22.44
CA LEU A 46 7.17 9.57 23.21
C LEU A 46 7.75 9.69 24.61
N SER A 47 8.03 8.59 25.32
CA SER A 47 8.63 8.65 26.66
C SER A 47 10.01 9.32 26.63
N GLU A 48 10.84 9.00 25.64
CA GLU A 48 12.16 9.64 25.46
C GLU A 48 12.03 11.16 25.24
N SER A 49 10.92 11.65 24.68
CA SER A 49 10.75 13.09 24.43
C SER A 49 10.75 13.94 25.72
N PHE A 50 10.47 13.33 26.87
CA PHE A 50 10.43 14.03 28.16
C PHE A 50 11.78 14.04 28.89
N GLU A 51 12.75 13.22 28.48
CA GLU A 51 14.03 13.08 29.20
C GLU A 51 15.15 14.00 28.68
N PHE A 52 15.06 14.43 27.42
CA PHE A 52 16.19 15.08 26.72
C PHE A 52 16.10 16.62 26.62
N GLY A 53 15.29 17.27 27.46
CA GLY A 53 15.14 18.73 27.45
C GLY A 53 14.74 19.27 26.06
N TRP A 54 15.50 20.23 25.51
CA TRP A 54 15.23 20.79 24.16
C TRP A 54 15.36 19.77 23.02
N PHE A 55 16.20 18.74 23.16
CA PHE A 55 16.24 17.65 22.17
C PHE A 55 14.96 16.81 22.18
N GLY A 56 14.15 16.90 23.23
CA GLY A 56 12.80 16.34 23.30
C GLY A 56 11.91 16.75 22.13
N ILE A 57 12.13 17.92 21.52
CA ILE A 57 11.41 18.36 20.31
C ILE A 57 11.67 17.40 19.13
N LEU A 58 12.90 16.92 18.95
CA LEU A 58 13.23 15.98 17.88
C LEU A 58 12.56 14.62 18.10
N PHE A 59 12.52 14.15 19.36
CA PHE A 59 11.80 12.93 19.72
C PHE A 59 10.29 13.09 19.56
N PHE A 60 9.73 14.24 19.91
CA PHE A 60 8.32 14.54 19.67
C PHE A 60 7.98 14.56 18.18
N LEU A 61 8.87 15.13 17.35
CA LEU A 61 8.72 15.10 15.89
C LEU A 61 8.82 13.67 15.35
N ALA A 62 9.78 12.87 15.84
CA ALA A 62 9.91 11.46 15.48
C ALA A 62 8.67 10.65 15.90
N PHE A 63 8.15 10.89 17.10
CA PHE A 63 6.91 10.33 17.60
C PHE A 63 5.75 10.68 16.67
N TRP A 64 5.58 11.96 16.32
CA TRP A 64 4.53 12.40 15.39
C TRP A 64 4.66 11.69 14.04
N LEU A 65 5.87 11.57 13.49
CA LEU A 65 6.11 10.85 12.23
C LEU A 65 5.71 9.37 12.32
N VAL A 66 6.14 8.68 13.39
CA VAL A 66 5.79 7.27 13.61
C VAL A 66 4.28 7.11 13.81
N LEU A 67 3.66 7.97 14.61
CA LEU A 67 2.22 7.92 14.87
C LEU A 67 1.40 8.17 13.59
N ALA A 68 1.67 9.28 12.90
CA ALA A 68 0.88 9.75 11.77
C ALA A 68 1.09 8.92 10.50
N TYR A 69 2.32 8.45 10.23
CA TYR A 69 2.65 7.80 8.94
C TYR A 69 2.85 6.29 9.04
N LEU A 70 2.94 5.71 10.26
CA LEU A 70 3.07 4.27 10.44
C LEU A 70 1.91 3.69 11.27
N VAL A 71 1.72 4.17 12.50
CA VAL A 71 0.76 3.58 13.46
C VAL A 71 -0.68 3.78 13.02
N LEU A 72 -1.13 5.03 12.83
CA LEU A 72 -2.52 5.33 12.44
C LEU A 72 -2.89 4.66 11.11
N PRO A 73 -2.10 4.76 10.02
CA PRO A 73 -2.32 4.01 8.78
C PRO A 73 -2.45 2.51 9.01
N ARG A 74 -1.63 1.93 9.89
CA ARG A 74 -1.66 0.50 10.17
C ARG A 74 -2.92 0.09 10.92
N LEU A 75 -3.31 0.86 11.94
CA LEU A 75 -4.54 0.63 12.69
C LEU A 75 -5.77 0.78 11.80
N HIS A 76 -5.83 1.82 10.96
CA HIS A 76 -6.90 1.98 9.98
C HIS A 76 -7.01 0.78 9.04
N ARG A 77 -5.90 0.24 8.55
CA ARG A 77 -5.94 -0.98 7.71
C ARG A 77 -6.46 -2.20 8.46
N ILE A 78 -6.08 -2.38 9.72
CA ILE A 78 -6.59 -3.49 10.54
C ILE A 78 -8.11 -3.32 10.72
N LEU A 79 -8.57 -2.15 11.12
CA LEU A 79 -9.99 -1.90 11.39
C LEU A 79 -10.83 -1.96 10.11
N THR A 80 -10.38 -1.36 9.01
CA THR A 80 -11.13 -1.33 7.74
C THR A 80 -11.36 -2.71 7.15
N THR A 81 -10.49 -3.70 7.41
CA THR A 81 -10.75 -5.09 7.00
C THR A 81 -11.96 -5.72 7.70
N ILE A 82 -12.45 -5.11 8.78
CA ILE A 82 -13.62 -5.57 9.54
C ILE A 82 -14.89 -4.89 9.03
N TYR A 83 -14.85 -3.57 8.80
CA TYR A 83 -16.06 -2.78 8.55
C TYR A 83 -16.23 -2.25 7.12
N VAL A 84 -15.17 -2.19 6.31
CA VAL A 84 -15.27 -1.76 4.91
C VAL A 84 -15.47 -3.00 4.04
N PRO A 85 -16.65 -3.19 3.42
CA PRO A 85 -16.92 -4.38 2.62
C PRO A 85 -16.08 -4.38 1.35
N ASP A 86 -15.70 -5.55 0.83
CA ASP A 86 -14.85 -5.69 -0.37
C ASP A 86 -15.58 -5.57 -1.73
N TYR A 87 -16.88 -5.28 -1.73
CA TYR A 87 -17.65 -5.02 -2.97
C TYR A 87 -17.71 -3.53 -3.34
N PHE A 88 -18.17 -3.24 -4.56
CA PHE A 88 -18.31 -1.89 -5.09
C PHE A 88 -19.47 -1.14 -4.40
N ILE A 89 -19.18 0.03 -3.84
CA ILE A 89 -20.16 0.89 -3.14
C ILE A 89 -20.15 2.35 -3.64
N GLY A 90 -19.67 2.59 -4.88
CA GLY A 90 -19.56 3.96 -5.42
C GLY A 90 -18.49 4.82 -4.74
N ARG A 91 -17.54 4.22 -4.02
CA ARG A 91 -16.44 4.88 -3.33
C ARG A 91 -15.13 4.19 -3.64
N ALA A 92 -14.11 4.97 -4.00
CA ALA A 92 -12.74 4.48 -4.01
C ALA A 92 -12.23 4.26 -2.57
N ARG A 93 -11.10 3.56 -2.41
CA ARG A 93 -10.44 3.37 -1.11
C ARG A 93 -9.04 3.96 -1.08
N THR A 94 -8.65 4.52 0.05
CA THR A 94 -7.26 4.93 0.25
C THR A 94 -6.34 3.72 0.41
N SER A 95 -5.02 3.95 0.35
CA SER A 95 -4.04 2.90 0.64
C SER A 95 -4.19 2.29 2.06
N ASP A 96 -4.86 3.01 2.96
CA ASP A 96 -5.15 2.62 4.34
C ASP A 96 -6.49 1.88 4.51
N GLY A 97 -7.22 1.68 3.40
CA GLY A 97 -8.50 0.97 3.39
C GLY A 97 -9.70 1.84 3.75
N LEU A 98 -9.49 3.11 4.11
CA LEU A 98 -10.56 4.07 4.37
C LEU A 98 -11.31 4.42 3.07
N LEU A 99 -12.57 4.83 3.18
CA LEU A 99 -13.34 5.31 2.04
C LEU A 99 -12.74 6.62 1.52
N GLY A 100 -12.14 6.56 0.34
CA GLY A 100 -11.60 7.71 -0.40
C GLY A 100 -12.69 8.42 -1.18
N ASP A 101 -12.34 8.95 -2.34
CA ASP A 101 -13.21 9.83 -3.11
C ASP A 101 -14.44 9.08 -3.69
N PRO A 102 -15.57 9.78 -3.87
CA PRO A 102 -16.74 9.26 -4.57
C PRO A 102 -16.44 8.95 -6.04
N VAL A 103 -16.98 7.83 -6.52
CA VAL A 103 -17.11 7.60 -7.96
C VAL A 103 -18.29 8.44 -8.42
N ASN A 104 -18.01 9.56 -9.09
CA ASN A 104 -18.99 10.56 -9.48
C ASN A 104 -19.06 10.77 -11.01
N LEU A 105 -18.28 10.01 -11.78
CA LEU A 105 -18.30 10.02 -13.24
C LEU A 105 -18.13 8.59 -13.79
N ALA A 106 -18.68 8.34 -14.97
CA ALA A 106 -18.41 7.14 -15.76
C ALA A 106 -18.20 7.51 -17.23
N PHE A 107 -17.49 6.67 -17.98
CA PHE A 107 -17.19 6.93 -19.39
C PHE A 107 -17.44 5.72 -20.28
N LEU A 108 -17.83 6.01 -21.52
CA LEU A 108 -17.94 5.06 -22.62
C LEU A 108 -16.92 5.44 -23.70
N GLY A 109 -16.15 4.47 -24.18
CA GLY A 109 -15.08 4.67 -25.16
C GLY A 109 -13.77 4.02 -24.76
N ASP A 110 -12.89 3.86 -25.76
CA ASP A 110 -11.58 3.26 -25.55
C ASP A 110 -10.62 4.24 -24.85
N GLU A 111 -9.49 3.71 -24.37
CA GLU A 111 -8.46 4.51 -23.67
C GLU A 111 -7.93 5.67 -24.51
N GLU A 112 -7.77 5.46 -25.83
CA GLU A 112 -7.28 6.48 -26.76
C GLU A 112 -8.27 7.66 -26.88
N ASP A 113 -9.56 7.37 -26.98
CA ASP A 113 -10.62 8.40 -27.02
C ASP A 113 -10.67 9.22 -25.74
N LEU A 114 -10.56 8.56 -24.60
CA LEU A 114 -10.58 9.20 -23.30
C LEU A 114 -9.34 10.11 -23.12
N HIS A 115 -8.17 9.65 -23.54
CA HIS A 115 -6.96 10.47 -23.52
C HIS A 115 -7.11 11.71 -24.40
N ALA A 116 -7.56 11.54 -25.65
CA ALA A 116 -7.76 12.64 -26.58
C ALA A 116 -8.76 13.68 -26.05
N ALA A 117 -9.89 13.23 -25.48
CA ALA A 117 -10.91 14.10 -24.92
C ALA A 117 -10.40 14.94 -23.73
N MET A 118 -9.64 14.32 -22.83
CA MET A 118 -9.07 15.00 -21.67
C MET A 118 -8.00 16.03 -22.11
N GLU A 119 -7.12 15.66 -23.03
CA GLU A 119 -6.07 16.55 -23.53
C GLU A 119 -6.64 17.75 -24.30
N SER A 120 -7.66 17.55 -25.14
CA SER A 120 -8.31 18.65 -25.86
C SER A 120 -9.10 19.58 -24.93
N ALA A 121 -9.61 19.04 -23.81
CA ALA A 121 -10.21 19.83 -22.73
C ALA A 121 -9.21 20.56 -21.82
N GLY A 122 -7.91 20.53 -22.15
CA GLY A 122 -6.86 21.26 -21.43
C GLY A 122 -6.52 20.64 -20.07
N TRP A 123 -6.71 19.32 -19.93
CA TRP A 123 -6.25 18.57 -18.78
C TRP A 123 -4.88 17.95 -19.02
N THR A 124 -4.02 18.01 -18.01
CA THR A 124 -2.67 17.45 -18.06
C THR A 124 -2.63 16.11 -17.34
N ARG A 125 -2.04 15.08 -17.98
CA ARG A 125 -1.88 13.77 -17.36
C ARG A 125 -0.86 13.84 -16.20
N ALA A 126 -1.22 13.27 -15.06
CA ALA A 126 -0.34 13.16 -13.91
C ALA A 126 0.76 12.10 -14.15
N ASP A 127 1.98 12.38 -13.70
CA ASP A 127 3.08 11.43 -13.72
C ASP A 127 2.82 10.25 -12.74
N ASP A 128 3.37 9.09 -13.08
CA ASP A 128 3.39 7.94 -12.18
C ASP A 128 4.24 8.23 -10.93
N ILE A 129 3.88 7.60 -9.80
CA ILE A 129 4.72 7.62 -8.60
C ILE A 129 5.98 6.78 -8.84
N THR A 130 7.11 7.45 -9.02
CA THR A 130 8.44 6.87 -9.19
C THR A 130 9.43 7.59 -8.28
N LEU A 131 10.64 7.03 -8.10
CA LEU A 131 11.71 7.73 -7.39
C LEU A 131 12.06 9.06 -8.08
N ALA A 132 12.01 9.10 -9.42
CA ALA A 132 12.28 10.29 -10.20
C ALA A 132 11.22 11.39 -9.99
N SER A 133 9.93 11.04 -10.05
CA SER A 133 8.86 12.01 -9.81
C SER A 133 8.79 12.45 -8.34
N SER A 134 9.11 11.55 -7.40
CA SER A 134 9.24 11.89 -5.97
C SER A 134 10.39 12.88 -5.72
N TRP A 135 11.54 12.69 -6.36
CA TRP A 135 12.64 13.66 -6.31
C TRP A 135 12.25 14.99 -6.96
N ARG A 136 11.50 14.96 -8.07
CA ARG A 136 11.00 16.16 -8.73
C ARG A 136 10.04 16.96 -7.84
N ILE A 137 9.15 16.29 -7.08
CA ILE A 137 8.31 16.93 -6.05
C ILE A 137 9.17 17.64 -5.00
N ILE A 138 10.21 16.96 -4.47
CA ILE A 138 11.10 17.55 -3.46
C ILE A 138 11.82 18.78 -4.04
N ALA A 139 12.37 18.65 -5.25
CA ALA A 139 13.07 19.73 -5.94
C ALA A 139 12.15 20.91 -6.28
N SER A 140 10.93 20.67 -6.77
CA SER A 140 9.95 21.73 -7.08
C SER A 140 9.48 22.46 -5.83
N THR A 141 9.26 21.73 -4.73
CA THR A 141 8.92 22.29 -3.42
C THR A 141 10.03 23.19 -2.87
N LEU A 142 11.29 22.72 -2.89
CA LEU A 142 12.45 23.50 -2.44
C LEU A 142 12.71 24.73 -3.32
N SER A 143 12.49 24.60 -4.63
CA SER A 143 12.67 25.70 -5.60
C SER A 143 11.44 26.61 -5.77
N ARG A 144 10.33 26.31 -5.08
CA ARG A 144 9.05 27.02 -5.16
C ARG A 144 8.51 27.17 -6.59
N ARG A 145 8.68 26.13 -7.41
CA ARG A 145 8.13 26.06 -8.78
C ARG A 145 6.88 25.17 -8.80
N SER A 146 5.92 25.45 -9.70
CA SER A 146 4.80 24.54 -9.95
C SER A 146 5.31 23.24 -10.58
N TYR A 147 4.60 22.14 -10.33
CA TYR A 147 4.83 20.84 -10.96
C TYR A 147 3.47 20.29 -11.36
N ASP A 148 3.03 20.71 -12.54
CA ASP A 148 1.66 20.54 -13.01
C ASP A 148 1.32 19.05 -13.24
N GLU A 149 2.32 18.20 -13.49
CA GLU A 149 2.17 16.74 -13.61
C GLU A 149 2.39 15.97 -12.29
N ALA A 150 2.43 16.65 -11.12
CA ALA A 150 2.77 16.00 -9.85
C ALA A 150 1.91 14.76 -9.56
N PRO A 151 2.50 13.59 -9.24
CA PRO A 151 1.75 12.36 -8.99
C PRO A 151 0.67 12.51 -7.90
N VAL A 152 -0.48 11.88 -8.12
CA VAL A 152 -1.56 11.82 -7.12
C VAL A 152 -1.44 10.57 -6.25
N SER A 153 -1.82 10.71 -4.98
CA SER A 153 -1.91 9.57 -4.05
C SER A 153 -2.77 8.44 -4.62
N PRO A 154 -2.37 7.16 -4.40
CA PRO A 154 -3.09 6.03 -4.96
C PRO A 154 -4.44 5.84 -4.28
N LEU A 155 -5.47 5.73 -5.10
CA LEU A 155 -6.80 5.29 -4.70
C LEU A 155 -7.12 3.96 -5.38
N PHE A 156 -7.92 3.15 -4.71
CA PHE A 156 -8.20 1.78 -5.10
C PHE A 156 -9.67 1.61 -5.44
N LEU A 157 -9.93 1.06 -6.62
CA LEU A 157 -11.23 0.57 -7.05
C LEU A 157 -11.01 -0.81 -7.67
N PHE A 158 -11.95 -1.75 -7.48
CA PHE A 158 -11.78 -3.14 -7.93
C PHE A 158 -10.49 -3.82 -7.44
N GLY A 159 -10.00 -3.44 -6.26
CA GLY A 159 -8.76 -3.99 -5.70
C GLY A 159 -7.46 -3.48 -6.34
N ARG A 160 -7.55 -2.61 -7.36
CA ARG A 160 -6.39 -2.07 -8.09
C ARG A 160 -6.29 -0.55 -7.98
N THR A 161 -5.08 -0.04 -8.14
CA THR A 161 -4.81 1.41 -8.21
C THR A 161 -5.40 1.99 -9.50
N GLN A 162 -5.67 3.29 -9.53
CA GLN A 162 -6.11 3.98 -10.76
C GLN A 162 -5.15 3.72 -11.93
N ASP A 163 -5.69 3.67 -13.15
CA ASP A 163 -4.91 3.47 -14.37
C ASP A 163 -4.16 4.75 -14.76
N PHE A 164 -4.84 5.89 -14.63
CA PHE A 164 -4.29 7.22 -14.85
C PHE A 164 -5.09 8.28 -14.11
N ALA A 165 -4.49 9.46 -13.99
CA ALA A 165 -5.13 10.64 -13.41
C ALA A 165 -4.79 11.87 -14.24
N TYR A 166 -5.69 12.83 -14.24
CA TYR A 166 -5.56 14.11 -14.92
C TYR A 166 -5.72 15.25 -13.92
N GLN A 167 -5.03 16.35 -14.19
CA GLN A 167 -5.02 17.56 -13.37
C GLN A 167 -5.19 18.80 -14.25
N GLN A 168 -5.81 19.83 -13.69
CA GLN A 168 -5.86 21.16 -14.28
C GLN A 168 -5.62 22.18 -13.15
N GLU A 169 -4.49 22.89 -13.24
CA GLU A 169 -4.09 23.88 -12.25
C GLU A 169 -4.92 25.16 -12.37
N VAL A 170 -5.26 25.76 -11.23
CA VAL A 170 -6.00 27.02 -11.19
C VAL A 170 -5.04 28.18 -10.98
N GLU A 171 -4.98 29.08 -11.94
CA GLU A 171 -4.31 30.40 -11.84
C GLU A 171 -2.82 30.34 -11.42
N GLY A 172 -2.09 29.28 -11.78
CA GLY A 172 -0.67 29.15 -11.40
C GLY A 172 -0.44 28.84 -9.92
N ASN A 173 -1.47 28.35 -9.21
CA ASN A 173 -1.40 27.95 -7.82
C ASN A 173 -1.43 26.42 -7.66
N PRO A 174 -0.29 25.76 -7.35
CA PRO A 174 -0.24 24.30 -7.23
C PRO A 174 -1.04 23.75 -6.03
N ALA A 175 -1.46 24.60 -5.09
CA ALA A 175 -2.33 24.19 -3.98
C ALA A 175 -3.81 24.09 -4.38
N ARG A 176 -4.19 24.61 -5.56
CA ARG A 176 -5.55 24.60 -6.10
C ARG A 176 -5.59 23.94 -7.47
N ARG A 177 -6.17 22.76 -7.52
CA ARG A 177 -6.20 21.96 -8.75
C ARG A 177 -7.46 21.12 -8.84
N HIS A 178 -8.01 21.14 -10.04
CA HIS A 178 -9.00 20.17 -10.48
C HIS A 178 -8.27 18.85 -10.72
N HIS A 179 -8.86 17.73 -10.31
CA HIS A 179 -8.25 16.44 -10.59
C HIS A 179 -9.28 15.33 -10.73
N VAL A 180 -9.01 14.40 -11.63
CA VAL A 180 -9.85 13.24 -11.88
C VAL A 180 -9.01 11.99 -12.05
N ARG A 181 -9.43 10.90 -11.42
CA ARG A 181 -8.79 9.57 -11.49
C ARG A 181 -9.69 8.61 -12.23
N PHE A 182 -9.10 7.71 -13.02
CA PHE A 182 -9.82 6.75 -13.86
C PHE A 182 -9.46 5.30 -13.54
N TRP A 183 -10.46 4.43 -13.57
CA TRP A 183 -10.33 2.99 -13.45
C TRP A 183 -11.08 2.31 -14.59
N ARG A 184 -10.40 1.44 -15.35
CA ARG A 184 -11.08 0.58 -16.32
C ARG A 184 -11.99 -0.40 -15.59
N THR A 185 -13.21 -0.59 -16.09
CA THR A 185 -14.12 -1.60 -15.56
C THR A 185 -13.66 -3.00 -15.96
N PRO A 186 -13.82 -4.02 -15.08
CA PRO A 186 -13.52 -5.39 -15.46
C PRO A 186 -14.44 -5.91 -16.58
N ASP A 187 -13.95 -6.85 -17.40
CA ASP A 187 -14.71 -7.38 -18.53
C ASP A 187 -16.05 -8.01 -18.10
N GLY A 188 -17.13 -7.48 -18.67
CA GLY A 188 -18.50 -7.92 -18.36
C GLY A 188 -19.04 -7.42 -17.03
N TRP A 189 -18.30 -6.57 -16.30
CA TRP A 189 -18.78 -5.91 -15.09
C TRP A 189 -19.90 -4.91 -15.44
N LEU A 190 -20.92 -4.86 -14.59
CA LEU A 190 -22.07 -3.97 -14.75
C LEU A 190 -22.17 -3.05 -13.55
N LEU A 191 -22.55 -1.79 -13.80
CA LEU A 191 -23.00 -0.91 -12.74
C LEU A 191 -24.24 -1.50 -12.04
N PRO A 192 -24.49 -1.13 -10.77
CA PRO A 192 -25.81 -1.27 -10.17
C PRO A 192 -26.90 -0.79 -11.14
N GLY A 193 -27.91 -1.64 -11.38
CA GLY A 193 -28.93 -1.39 -12.41
C GLY A 193 -28.64 -1.99 -13.79
N GLY A 194 -27.49 -2.65 -13.98
CA GLY A 194 -27.21 -3.46 -15.18
C GLY A 194 -26.61 -2.71 -16.37
N ARG A 195 -26.29 -1.43 -16.21
CA ARG A 195 -25.66 -0.60 -17.26
C ARG A 195 -24.18 -0.95 -17.42
N ARG A 196 -23.70 -1.00 -18.66
CA ARG A 196 -22.27 -1.12 -19.00
C ARG A 196 -21.64 0.26 -19.14
N VAL A 197 -20.43 0.39 -18.62
CA VAL A 197 -19.52 1.53 -18.79
C VAL A 197 -18.10 0.99 -18.88
N ASP A 198 -17.23 1.66 -19.64
CA ASP A 198 -15.86 1.21 -19.88
C ASP A 198 -14.90 1.72 -18.80
N TRP A 199 -15.20 2.90 -18.23
CA TRP A 199 -14.42 3.50 -17.16
C TRP A 199 -15.31 4.06 -16.05
N LEU A 200 -14.79 4.00 -14.84
CA LEU A 200 -15.28 4.74 -13.69
C LEU A 200 -14.27 5.79 -13.29
N ALA A 201 -14.76 6.94 -12.81
CA ALA A 201 -13.91 8.05 -12.43
C ALA A 201 -14.37 8.74 -11.15
N ALA A 202 -13.39 9.34 -10.48
CA ALA A 202 -13.57 10.15 -9.29
C ALA A 202 -12.91 11.51 -9.52
N GLY A 203 -13.74 12.54 -9.70
CA GLY A 203 -13.35 13.93 -9.84
C GLY A 203 -13.47 14.69 -8.52
N THR A 204 -12.42 15.37 -8.10
CA THR A 204 -12.39 16.17 -6.86
C THR A 204 -11.52 17.42 -7.03
N PHE A 205 -11.91 18.51 -6.36
CA PHE A 205 -11.17 19.78 -6.37
C PHE A 205 -10.31 19.94 -5.11
N ASP A 206 -9.00 20.07 -5.26
CA ASP A 206 -8.11 20.44 -4.16
C ASP A 206 -8.17 21.96 -3.95
N ARG A 207 -8.45 22.42 -2.73
CA ARG A 207 -8.53 23.85 -2.39
C ARG A 207 -7.28 24.40 -1.71
N ALA A 208 -6.57 23.55 -0.98
CA ALA A 208 -5.40 23.90 -0.20
C ALA A 208 -4.60 22.66 0.20
N VAL A 209 -3.34 22.85 0.60
CA VAL A 209 -2.59 21.86 1.39
C VAL A 209 -2.74 22.22 2.87
N GLY A 210 -3.03 21.23 3.71
CA GLY A 210 -3.24 21.46 5.13
C GLY A 210 -2.96 20.26 6.01
N PHE A 211 -2.87 20.52 7.31
CA PHE A 211 -2.77 19.47 8.32
C PHE A 211 -4.15 18.84 8.54
N SER A 212 -4.25 17.51 8.43
CA SER A 212 -5.47 16.79 8.80
C SER A 212 -5.42 16.38 10.27
N LEU A 213 -6.34 16.89 11.08
CA LEU A 213 -6.54 16.42 12.46
C LEU A 213 -7.03 14.96 12.54
N PHE A 214 -7.52 14.40 11.42
CA PHE A 214 -8.02 13.03 11.37
C PHE A 214 -6.89 12.00 11.22
N THR A 215 -5.88 12.33 10.41
CA THR A 215 -4.75 11.43 10.14
C THR A 215 -3.44 11.89 10.77
N LEU A 216 -3.41 13.12 11.29
CA LEU A 216 -2.20 13.86 11.71
C LEU A 216 -1.18 14.04 10.58
N GLN A 217 -1.59 13.89 9.32
CA GLN A 217 -0.73 14.03 8.15
C GLN A 217 -0.93 15.39 7.47
N ILE A 218 0.06 15.79 6.68
CA ILE A 218 -0.08 16.90 5.73
C ILE A 218 -0.70 16.33 4.45
N THR A 219 -1.86 16.83 4.05
CA THR A 219 -2.62 16.36 2.89
C THR A 219 -3.24 17.52 2.13
N HIS A 220 -3.62 17.28 0.88
CA HIS A 220 -4.52 18.18 0.18
C HIS A 220 -5.91 18.14 0.83
N LYS A 221 -6.56 19.30 0.84
CA LYS A 221 -7.91 19.55 1.35
C LYS A 221 -8.85 19.66 0.17
N ILE A 222 -9.79 18.73 0.09
CA ILE A 222 -10.76 18.68 -0.99
C ILE A 222 -11.94 19.64 -0.71
N ASP A 223 -12.56 20.18 -1.76
CA ASP A 223 -13.84 20.87 -1.67
C ASP A 223 -14.96 19.93 -1.25
N ALA A 224 -15.85 20.42 -0.40
CA ALA A 224 -16.96 19.61 0.06
C ALA A 224 -17.97 19.34 -1.05
N ASP A 225 -18.12 20.24 -2.01
CA ASP A 225 -19.09 20.12 -3.10
C ASP A 225 -18.47 19.42 -4.29
N ILE A 226 -18.49 18.08 -4.27
CA ILE A 226 -17.87 17.28 -5.32
C ILE A 226 -18.65 17.31 -6.63
N ASP A 227 -19.93 17.72 -6.59
CA ASP A 227 -20.77 17.83 -7.79
C ASP A 227 -20.35 19.05 -8.62
N VAL A 228 -19.89 20.13 -7.98
CA VAL A 228 -19.31 21.29 -8.68
C VAL A 228 -18.12 20.88 -9.53
N GLU A 229 -17.24 20.03 -8.99
CA GLU A 229 -16.09 19.51 -9.72
C GLU A 229 -16.49 18.55 -10.83
N ARG A 230 -17.40 17.61 -10.54
CA ARG A 230 -17.97 16.68 -11.53
C ARG A 230 -18.51 17.46 -12.74
N ASP A 231 -19.29 18.50 -12.46
CA ASP A 231 -19.93 19.33 -13.48
C ASP A 231 -18.92 20.21 -14.21
N HIS A 232 -17.83 20.62 -13.56
CA HIS A 232 -16.70 21.28 -14.21
C HIS A 232 -16.03 20.36 -15.23
N ILE A 233 -15.68 19.13 -14.85
CA ILE A 233 -15.09 18.13 -15.75
C ILE A 233 -15.99 17.91 -16.97
N VAL A 234 -17.27 17.63 -16.75
CA VAL A 234 -18.25 17.43 -17.83
C VAL A 234 -18.33 18.65 -18.76
N ARG A 235 -18.37 19.86 -18.19
CA ARG A 235 -18.44 21.10 -18.97
C ARG A 235 -17.19 21.34 -19.83
N THR A 236 -16.00 21.06 -19.29
CA THR A 236 -14.74 21.20 -20.05
C THR A 236 -14.69 20.25 -21.24
N LEU A 237 -15.15 19.01 -21.07
CA LEU A 237 -15.19 18.00 -22.14
C LEU A 237 -16.18 18.36 -23.24
N ILE A 238 -17.41 18.75 -22.87
CA ILE A 238 -18.43 19.20 -23.86
C ILE A 238 -17.97 20.45 -24.61
N GLY A 239 -17.27 21.36 -23.91
CA GLY A 239 -16.77 22.60 -24.49
C GLY A 239 -15.63 22.39 -25.49
N ALA A 240 -14.80 21.36 -25.29
CA ALA A 240 -13.68 21.04 -26.16
C ALA A 240 -14.07 20.16 -27.35
N GLU A 241 -14.95 19.17 -27.14
CA GLU A 241 -15.28 18.16 -28.14
C GLU A 241 -16.78 18.10 -28.44
N ALA A 242 -17.16 18.52 -29.64
CA ALA A 242 -18.56 18.53 -30.07
C ALA A 242 -19.17 17.12 -30.23
N SER A 243 -18.34 16.07 -30.32
CA SER A 243 -18.76 14.67 -30.40
C SER A 243 -19.16 14.08 -29.04
N VAL A 244 -18.72 14.69 -27.93
CA VAL A 244 -19.02 14.20 -26.58
C VAL A 244 -20.52 14.29 -26.29
N ARG A 245 -21.05 13.23 -25.68
CA ARG A 245 -22.44 13.16 -25.22
C ARG A 245 -22.47 12.76 -23.75
N VAL A 246 -23.51 13.18 -23.03
CA VAL A 246 -23.65 12.88 -21.61
C VAL A 246 -25.07 12.38 -21.33
N ASP A 247 -25.16 11.21 -20.71
CA ASP A 247 -26.37 10.66 -20.14
C ASP A 247 -26.22 10.61 -18.62
N VAL A 248 -27.24 10.98 -17.86
CA VAL A 248 -27.14 11.04 -16.39
C VAL A 248 -27.93 9.89 -15.78
N VAL A 249 -27.24 9.00 -15.08
CA VAL A 249 -27.87 8.01 -14.21
C VAL A 249 -28.22 8.70 -12.91
N ARG A 250 -29.50 9.08 -12.78
CA ARG A 250 -30.04 9.69 -11.57
C ARG A 250 -30.09 8.69 -10.43
N ASP A 251 -29.88 9.18 -9.21
CA ASP A 251 -29.96 8.39 -7.98
C ASP A 251 -29.06 7.14 -8.04
N PHE A 252 -27.91 7.23 -8.75
CA PHE A 252 -26.95 6.14 -8.85
C PHE A 252 -26.48 5.69 -7.45
N SER A 253 -26.30 6.66 -6.57
CA SER A 253 -26.30 6.48 -5.13
C SER A 253 -27.32 7.41 -4.51
N THR A 254 -27.74 7.12 -3.27
CA THR A 254 -28.48 8.11 -2.50
C THR A 254 -27.58 9.32 -2.26
N GLY A 255 -28.03 10.55 -2.53
CA GLY A 255 -27.28 11.74 -2.14
C GLY A 255 -26.87 11.70 -0.66
N TYR A 256 -25.66 12.15 -0.34
CA TYR A 256 -25.11 12.00 1.00
C TYR A 256 -24.15 13.11 1.42
N HIS A 257 -24.03 13.24 2.74
CA HIS A 257 -23.02 14.06 3.42
C HIS A 257 -22.12 13.15 4.24
N SER A 258 -20.82 13.17 3.97
CA SER A 258 -19.87 12.24 4.58
C SER A 258 -18.49 12.87 4.71
N ARG A 259 -17.49 12.06 5.05
CA ARG A 259 -16.06 12.42 5.00
C ARG A 259 -15.28 11.42 4.14
N ASN A 260 -14.18 11.85 3.52
CA ASN A 260 -13.18 10.92 2.96
C ASN A 260 -12.23 10.42 4.04
N GLY A 261 -11.35 9.49 3.66
CA GLY A 261 -10.28 8.96 4.52
C GLY A 261 -9.25 10.00 4.97
N GLY A 262 -9.20 11.18 4.35
CA GLY A 262 -8.41 12.33 4.80
C GLY A 262 -9.12 13.19 5.85
N GLY A 263 -10.40 12.93 6.12
CA GLY A 263 -11.25 13.68 7.05
C GLY A 263 -11.97 14.89 6.43
N ASP A 264 -11.87 15.10 5.12
CA ASP A 264 -12.52 16.21 4.42
C ASP A 264 -14.00 15.89 4.19
N THR A 265 -14.85 16.89 4.38
CA THR A 265 -16.29 16.78 4.15
C THR A 265 -16.58 16.54 2.68
N ILE A 266 -17.61 15.75 2.39
CA ILE A 266 -18.13 15.47 1.05
C ILE A 266 -19.64 15.70 1.08
N ARG A 267 -20.15 16.34 0.03
CA ARG A 267 -21.55 16.49 -0.31
C ARG A 267 -21.73 16.12 -1.78
N THR A 268 -22.70 15.26 -2.06
CA THR A 268 -23.10 14.89 -3.41
C THR A 268 -24.59 14.61 -3.51
N ASP A 269 -25.19 14.93 -4.65
CA ASP A 269 -26.55 14.58 -5.05
C ASP A 269 -26.71 13.08 -5.31
N GLY A 270 -25.61 12.36 -5.57
CA GLY A 270 -25.58 10.92 -5.82
C GLY A 270 -25.78 10.52 -7.28
N ASP A 271 -25.92 11.48 -8.20
CA ASP A 271 -26.06 11.25 -9.63
C ASP A 271 -24.72 10.87 -10.29
N LEU A 272 -24.80 10.04 -11.33
CA LEU A 272 -23.63 9.58 -12.10
C LEU A 272 -23.79 9.93 -13.59
N PRO A 273 -23.18 11.04 -14.06
CA PRO A 273 -23.01 11.32 -15.47
C PRO A 273 -22.13 10.26 -16.14
N VAL A 274 -22.65 9.71 -17.23
CA VAL A 274 -21.97 8.80 -18.16
C VAL A 274 -21.60 9.61 -19.40
N VAL A 275 -20.31 9.87 -19.56
CA VAL A 275 -19.74 10.66 -20.66
C VAL A 275 -19.31 9.73 -21.78
N ASP A 276 -19.95 9.84 -22.94
CA ASP A 276 -19.60 9.11 -24.15
C ASP A 276 -18.53 9.88 -24.93
N VAL A 277 -17.33 9.30 -24.98
CA VAL A 277 -16.16 9.83 -25.70
C VAL A 277 -15.78 8.96 -26.91
N ALA A 278 -16.53 7.90 -27.22
CA ALA A 278 -16.17 6.87 -28.21
C ALA A 278 -16.08 7.33 -29.68
N ARG A 279 -16.17 8.65 -29.93
CA ARG A 279 -16.13 9.28 -31.25
C ARG A 279 -15.19 10.49 -31.28
N VAL A 280 -14.29 10.59 -30.32
CA VAL A 280 -13.32 11.69 -30.26
C VAL A 280 -12.18 11.42 -31.23
N VAL A 281 -11.66 10.19 -31.26
CA VAL A 281 -10.69 9.76 -32.28
C VAL A 281 -11.45 9.15 -33.46
N GLU A 282 -11.09 9.52 -34.69
CA GLU A 282 -11.71 8.90 -35.87
C GLU A 282 -11.44 7.38 -35.87
N PRO A 283 -12.46 6.55 -36.18
CA PRO A 283 -12.27 5.12 -36.25
C PRO A 283 -11.15 4.78 -37.25
N ARG A 284 -10.09 4.12 -36.79
CA ARG A 284 -9.15 3.48 -37.73
C ARG A 284 -9.98 2.56 -38.64
N PRO A 285 -9.74 2.55 -39.96
CA PRO A 285 -10.39 1.57 -40.84
C PRO A 285 -10.11 0.19 -40.26
N VAL A 286 -11.19 -0.48 -39.87
CA VAL A 286 -11.16 -1.80 -39.24
C VAL A 286 -10.42 -2.71 -40.21
N ALA A 287 -9.19 -3.10 -39.86
CA ALA A 287 -8.55 -4.22 -40.52
C ALA A 287 -9.47 -5.42 -40.32
N ASP A 288 -9.95 -5.95 -41.44
CA ASP A 288 -10.85 -7.09 -41.55
C ASP A 288 -10.59 -8.16 -40.45
N GLN A 289 -11.43 -8.15 -39.42
CA GLN A 289 -11.38 -9.09 -38.31
C GLN A 289 -11.89 -10.50 -38.71
N SER A 290 -12.15 -10.76 -40.00
CA SER A 290 -12.55 -12.09 -40.49
C SER A 290 -11.38 -13.08 -40.63
N LYS A 291 -10.14 -12.67 -40.35
CA LYS A 291 -8.99 -13.59 -40.27
C LYS A 291 -8.59 -13.81 -38.81
N PRO A 292 -8.72 -15.04 -38.27
CA PRO A 292 -8.19 -15.34 -36.95
C PRO A 292 -6.66 -15.20 -36.99
N GLY A 293 -6.13 -14.28 -36.19
CA GLY A 293 -4.70 -14.21 -35.91
C GLY A 293 -4.25 -15.44 -35.11
N PRO A 294 -2.97 -15.84 -35.17
CA PRO A 294 -2.51 -17.14 -34.66
C PRO A 294 -2.59 -17.35 -33.15
N ASP A 295 -3.08 -16.37 -32.37
CA ASP A 295 -2.98 -16.39 -30.90
C ASP A 295 -4.33 -16.35 -30.17
N SER A 296 -5.45 -16.63 -30.86
CA SER A 296 -6.74 -16.82 -30.19
C SER A 296 -6.79 -18.17 -29.46
N TRP A 297 -6.20 -18.20 -28.26
CA TRP A 297 -6.45 -19.27 -27.31
C TRP A 297 -7.93 -19.28 -26.93
N GLY A 298 -8.65 -20.17 -27.58
CA GLY A 298 -9.99 -20.56 -27.21
C GLY A 298 -10.00 -21.22 -25.85
N GLU A 299 -10.74 -20.61 -24.93
CA GLU A 299 -11.70 -21.36 -24.16
C GLU A 299 -13.01 -20.58 -24.23
N VAL A 300 -14.00 -21.17 -24.91
CA VAL A 300 -15.36 -20.64 -24.99
C VAL A 300 -15.89 -20.58 -23.56
N ALA A 301 -15.83 -19.40 -22.95
CA ALA A 301 -16.42 -19.16 -21.65
C ALA A 301 -17.94 -19.40 -21.77
N GLY A 302 -18.38 -20.57 -21.32
CA GLY A 302 -19.80 -20.88 -21.17
C GLY A 302 -20.52 -19.77 -20.41
N LYS A 303 -21.81 -19.58 -20.72
CA LYS A 303 -22.71 -18.64 -20.02
C LYS A 303 -22.41 -18.64 -18.52
N ARG A 304 -21.81 -17.54 -18.05
CA ARG A 304 -21.47 -17.35 -16.64
C ARG A 304 -22.77 -17.37 -15.83
N PRO A 305 -22.88 -18.15 -14.74
CA PRO A 305 -24.04 -18.08 -13.85
C PRO A 305 -24.20 -16.66 -13.33
N ALA A 306 -25.43 -16.17 -13.25
CA ALA A 306 -25.77 -14.82 -12.77
C ALA A 306 -25.45 -14.56 -11.28
N PHE A 307 -24.76 -15.50 -10.63
CA PHE A 307 -24.34 -15.41 -9.24
C PHE A 307 -22.83 -15.69 -9.15
N GLU A 308 -22.04 -14.62 -9.07
CA GLU A 308 -20.66 -14.71 -8.63
C GLU A 308 -20.63 -15.01 -7.13
N SER A 309 -20.07 -16.16 -6.76
CA SER A 309 -19.87 -16.51 -5.37
C SER A 309 -19.03 -15.44 -4.67
N PRO A 310 -19.39 -14.99 -3.45
CA PRO A 310 -18.57 -14.08 -2.63
C PRO A 310 -17.12 -14.56 -2.45
N VAL A 311 -16.86 -15.86 -2.69
CA VAL A 311 -15.55 -16.49 -2.60
C VAL A 311 -14.62 -16.07 -3.75
N ARG A 312 -15.11 -15.85 -4.98
CA ARG A 312 -14.26 -15.35 -6.09
C ARG A 312 -13.91 -13.87 -5.94
N LEU A 313 -14.78 -13.09 -5.31
CA LEU A 313 -14.51 -11.69 -4.95
C LEU A 313 -13.54 -11.55 -3.77
N ALA A 314 -13.48 -12.58 -2.90
CA ALA A 314 -12.52 -12.66 -1.80
C ALA A 314 -11.20 -13.38 -2.19
N GLU A 315 -11.13 -13.99 -3.37
CA GLU A 315 -9.89 -14.52 -3.92
C GLU A 315 -8.99 -13.34 -4.25
N ARG A 316 -7.85 -13.31 -3.55
CA ARG A 316 -6.84 -12.27 -3.71
C ARG A 316 -6.29 -12.37 -5.13
N GLU A 317 -6.61 -11.37 -5.95
CA GLU A 317 -6.23 -11.29 -7.36
C GLU A 317 -4.73 -11.61 -7.52
N ALA A 318 -4.43 -12.51 -8.47
CA ALA A 318 -3.07 -12.91 -8.78
C ALA A 318 -2.28 -11.66 -9.16
N ALA A 319 -1.18 -11.39 -8.44
CA ALA A 319 -0.30 -10.29 -8.77
C ALA A 319 0.13 -10.41 -10.25
N PRO A 320 0.10 -9.32 -11.04
CA PRO A 320 0.47 -9.37 -12.44
C PRO A 320 1.88 -9.96 -12.60
N VAL A 321 2.06 -10.83 -13.59
CA VAL A 321 3.31 -11.59 -13.83
C VAL A 321 4.54 -10.67 -13.94
N ALA A 322 4.34 -9.40 -14.34
CA ALA A 322 5.36 -8.36 -14.42
C ALA A 322 5.13 -7.22 -13.41
N MET A 323 5.18 -7.52 -12.10
CA MET A 323 5.13 -6.49 -11.06
C MET A 323 6.50 -5.80 -10.88
N ARG A 324 6.55 -4.46 -10.99
CA ARG A 324 7.74 -3.66 -10.56
C ARG A 324 7.98 -3.85 -9.06
N ARG A 325 9.25 -3.78 -8.63
CA ARG A 325 9.62 -3.94 -7.20
C ARG A 325 8.92 -2.89 -6.34
N PRO A 326 8.09 -3.27 -5.37
CA PRO A 326 7.47 -2.30 -4.48
C PRO A 326 8.50 -1.66 -3.54
N VAL A 327 8.29 -0.37 -3.24
CA VAL A 327 9.12 0.39 -2.29
C VAL A 327 9.26 -0.34 -0.96
N GLN A 328 8.21 -1.01 -0.47
CA GLN A 328 8.24 -1.72 0.81
C GLN A 328 9.20 -2.92 0.80
N THR A 329 9.41 -3.57 -0.35
CA THR A 329 10.42 -4.65 -0.46
C THR A 329 11.83 -4.09 -0.45
N VAL A 330 12.04 -2.96 -1.14
CA VAL A 330 13.34 -2.27 -1.17
C VAL A 330 13.70 -1.72 0.22
N LEU A 331 12.76 -1.01 0.85
CA LEU A 331 12.91 -0.47 2.20
C LEU A 331 13.13 -1.59 3.22
N GLY A 332 12.39 -2.70 3.14
CA GLY A 332 12.61 -3.87 3.99
C GLY A 332 14.02 -4.44 3.82
N ALA A 333 14.52 -4.59 2.60
CA ALA A 333 15.90 -5.03 2.35
C ALA A 333 16.93 -4.04 2.90
N ALA A 334 16.72 -2.73 2.69
CA ALA A 334 17.61 -1.69 3.20
C ALA A 334 17.64 -1.67 4.74
N LEU A 335 16.49 -1.84 5.41
CA LEU A 335 16.41 -1.91 6.87
C LEU A 335 17.12 -3.15 7.42
N ILE A 336 17.08 -4.30 6.73
CA ILE A 336 17.89 -5.47 7.12
C ILE A 336 19.38 -5.14 7.00
N VAL A 337 19.81 -4.41 5.98
CA VAL A 337 21.21 -3.96 5.89
C VAL A 337 21.57 -3.02 7.04
N VAL A 338 20.69 -2.09 7.40
CA VAL A 338 20.87 -1.23 8.58
C VAL A 338 20.98 -2.07 9.85
N ARG A 339 20.12 -3.07 10.05
CA ARG A 339 20.19 -4.01 11.17
C ARG A 339 21.54 -4.74 11.21
N VAL A 340 22.04 -5.21 10.08
CA VAL A 340 23.37 -5.83 9.98
C VAL A 340 24.47 -4.87 10.39
N LEU A 341 24.42 -3.60 9.93
CA LEU A 341 25.39 -2.58 10.32
C LEU A 341 25.36 -2.28 11.82
N LEU A 342 24.16 -2.19 12.42
CA LEU A 342 24.03 -2.05 13.88
C LEU A 342 24.61 -3.25 14.62
N GLY A 343 24.39 -4.46 14.10
CA GLY A 343 25.01 -5.68 14.62
C GLY A 343 26.54 -5.64 14.54
N VAL A 344 27.12 -5.15 13.44
CA VAL A 344 28.58 -4.96 13.33
C VAL A 344 29.10 -3.97 14.38
N VAL A 345 28.41 -2.83 14.56
CA VAL A 345 28.79 -1.83 15.58
C VAL A 345 28.74 -2.45 16.98
N TRP A 346 27.68 -3.21 17.28
CA TRP A 346 27.56 -3.91 18.57
C TRP A 346 28.67 -4.94 18.77
N MET A 347 28.99 -5.74 17.75
CA MET A 347 30.09 -6.71 17.80
C MET A 347 31.46 -6.06 18.03
N LEU A 348 31.69 -4.89 17.41
CA LEU A 348 32.92 -4.11 17.65
C LEU A 348 32.96 -3.58 19.09
N ALA A 349 31.86 -3.01 19.58
CA ALA A 349 31.77 -2.54 20.96
C ALA A 349 32.01 -3.68 21.96
N LEU A 350 31.39 -4.84 21.75
CA LEU A 350 31.61 -6.04 22.55
C LEU A 350 33.08 -6.47 22.55
N ALA A 351 33.75 -6.43 21.40
CA ALA A 351 35.16 -6.79 21.30
C ALA A 351 36.07 -5.81 22.06
N PHE A 352 35.75 -4.51 22.05
CA PHE A 352 36.48 -3.50 22.83
C PHE A 352 36.23 -3.64 24.34
N ASP A 353 35.00 -3.97 24.75
CA ASP A 353 34.59 -4.07 26.17
C ASP A 353 34.61 -5.51 26.72
N TRP A 354 35.19 -6.48 26.00
CA TRP A 354 35.07 -7.92 26.29
C TRP A 354 35.46 -8.29 27.73
N ASN A 355 36.60 -7.78 28.22
CA ASN A 355 37.05 -8.07 29.58
C ASN A 355 36.08 -7.54 30.64
N ARG A 356 35.49 -6.36 30.38
CA ARG A 356 34.51 -5.74 31.26
C ARG A 356 33.19 -6.52 31.26
N VAL A 357 32.79 -7.08 30.12
CA VAL A 357 31.61 -7.96 30.00
C VAL A 357 31.83 -9.27 30.77
N LEU A 358 33.00 -9.92 30.60
CA LEU A 358 33.33 -11.14 31.36
C LEU A 358 33.30 -10.91 32.88
N GLU A 359 33.83 -9.78 33.34
CA GLU A 359 33.85 -9.45 34.76
C GLU A 359 32.45 -9.12 35.30
N ASN A 360 31.71 -8.23 34.65
CA ASN A 360 30.42 -7.75 35.17
C ASN A 360 29.28 -8.76 34.99
N ASP A 361 29.21 -9.44 33.85
CA ASP A 361 28.04 -10.27 33.50
C ASP A 361 28.25 -11.73 33.89
N PHE A 362 29.51 -12.19 33.94
CA PHE A 362 29.85 -13.58 34.24
C PHE A 362 30.68 -13.76 35.53
N GLY A 363 31.10 -12.68 36.18
CA GLY A 363 31.94 -12.75 37.39
C GLY A 363 33.35 -13.32 37.12
N LEU A 364 33.79 -13.29 35.87
CA LEU A 364 35.06 -13.86 35.42
C LEU A 364 36.11 -12.75 35.34
N ALA A 365 36.74 -12.44 36.46
CA ALA A 365 37.86 -11.48 36.51
C ALA A 365 39.18 -12.09 36.01
N PRO A 366 40.09 -11.30 35.42
CA PRO A 366 41.43 -11.75 35.03
C PRO A 366 42.23 -12.31 36.21
N ARG A 367 42.92 -13.45 36.03
CA ARG A 367 43.70 -14.11 37.11
C ARG A 367 45.14 -14.40 36.72
N ASP A 368 45.36 -14.95 35.53
CA ASP A 368 46.66 -15.39 35.02
C ASP A 368 46.74 -15.34 33.48
N ASP A 369 47.92 -15.63 32.94
CA ASP A 369 48.17 -15.60 31.49
C ASP A 369 47.28 -16.63 30.74
N ASP A 370 47.03 -17.80 31.33
CA ASP A 370 46.14 -18.82 30.76
C ASP A 370 44.70 -18.31 30.64
N TRP A 371 44.22 -17.53 31.63
CA TRP A 371 42.91 -16.87 31.55
C TRP A 371 42.84 -15.87 30.39
N THR A 372 43.89 -15.07 30.16
CA THR A 372 43.89 -14.09 29.05
C THR A 372 43.82 -14.78 27.67
N ALA A 373 44.52 -15.91 27.52
CA ALA A 373 44.48 -16.71 26.30
C ALA A 373 43.10 -17.36 26.07
N LEU A 374 42.47 -17.88 27.14
CA LEU A 374 41.13 -18.45 27.07
C LEU A 374 40.07 -17.38 26.74
N ALA A 375 40.14 -16.21 27.39
CA ALA A 375 39.23 -15.09 27.13
C ALA A 375 39.34 -14.59 25.69
N GLY A 376 40.56 -14.48 25.15
CA GLY A 376 40.78 -14.10 23.74
C GLY A 376 40.26 -15.16 22.75
N THR A 377 40.40 -16.44 23.08
CA THR A 377 39.83 -17.55 22.29
C THR A 377 38.31 -17.48 22.29
N ALA A 378 37.68 -17.27 23.45
CA ALA A 378 36.24 -17.11 23.57
C ALA A 378 35.72 -15.91 22.77
N LEU A 379 36.38 -14.76 22.85
CA LEU A 379 36.05 -13.59 22.04
C LEU A 379 36.12 -13.91 20.54
N THR A 380 37.17 -14.61 20.12
CA THR A 380 37.33 -15.01 18.71
C THR A 380 36.16 -15.88 18.24
N VAL A 381 35.74 -16.86 19.04
CA VAL A 381 34.58 -17.70 18.74
C VAL A 381 33.30 -16.87 18.62
N VAL A 382 33.06 -15.97 19.58
CA VAL A 382 31.89 -15.08 19.57
C VAL A 382 31.89 -14.18 18.33
N VAL A 383 33.04 -13.58 17.99
CA VAL A 383 33.20 -12.70 16.81
C VAL A 383 33.00 -13.46 15.51
N VAL A 384 33.55 -14.67 15.38
CA VAL A 384 33.39 -15.50 14.18
C VAL A 384 31.93 -15.93 14.00
N VAL A 385 31.30 -16.43 15.06
CA VAL A 385 29.89 -16.85 15.02
C VAL A 385 28.98 -15.66 14.74
N GLY A 386 29.18 -14.53 15.43
CA GLY A 386 28.43 -13.30 15.19
C GLY A 386 28.57 -12.79 13.76
N SER A 387 29.80 -12.79 13.22
CA SER A 387 30.05 -12.38 11.83
C SER A 387 29.37 -13.30 10.82
N LEU A 388 29.33 -14.61 11.08
CA LEU A 388 28.61 -15.57 10.24
C LEU A 388 27.11 -15.31 10.25
N VAL A 389 26.52 -15.04 11.43
CA VAL A 389 25.10 -14.69 11.56
C VAL A 389 24.79 -13.41 10.77
N LEU A 390 25.62 -12.38 10.91
CA LEU A 390 25.46 -11.11 10.16
C LEU A 390 25.58 -11.31 8.64
N ALA A 391 26.50 -12.19 8.18
CA ALA A 391 26.62 -12.53 6.76
C ALA A 391 25.36 -13.27 6.24
N VAL A 392 24.78 -14.15 7.05
CA VAL A 392 23.51 -14.83 6.72
C VAL A 392 22.36 -13.82 6.65
N GLU A 393 22.26 -12.88 7.59
CA GLU A 393 21.27 -11.80 7.55
C GLU A 393 21.41 -10.92 6.30
N LEU A 394 22.65 -10.62 5.89
CA LEU A 394 22.91 -9.89 4.64
C LEU A 394 22.46 -10.68 3.41
N GLY A 395 22.65 -12.01 3.40
CA GLY A 395 22.11 -12.91 2.39
C GLY A 395 20.59 -12.87 2.32
N PHE A 396 19.92 -12.81 3.47
CA PHE A 396 18.46 -12.63 3.53
C PHE A 396 18.01 -11.29 2.96
N ALA A 397 18.74 -10.19 3.22
CA ALA A 397 18.43 -8.88 2.62
C ALA A 397 18.38 -8.97 1.08
N TRP A 398 19.38 -9.63 0.48
CA TRP A 398 19.43 -9.84 -0.97
C TRP A 398 18.29 -10.74 -1.47
N LEU A 399 17.98 -11.84 -0.78
CA LEU A 399 16.89 -12.73 -1.14
C LEU A 399 15.52 -12.06 -1.05
N VAL A 400 15.30 -11.23 -0.03
CA VAL A 400 14.09 -10.40 0.12
C VAL A 400 13.99 -9.41 -1.03
N PHE A 401 15.09 -8.73 -1.38
CA PHE A 401 15.14 -7.81 -2.52
C PHE A 401 14.80 -8.50 -3.86
N ARG A 402 15.21 -9.76 -4.03
CA ARG A 402 14.83 -10.59 -5.20
C ARG A 402 13.38 -11.06 -5.18
N GLY A 403 12.68 -10.91 -4.05
CA GLY A 403 11.28 -11.33 -3.86
C GLY A 403 11.15 -12.79 -3.43
N SER A 404 12.01 -13.28 -2.54
CA SER A 404 11.87 -14.62 -1.93
C SER A 404 10.86 -14.62 -0.79
N ASN A 405 9.75 -15.34 -0.95
CA ASN A 405 8.72 -15.44 0.08
C ASN A 405 9.22 -16.16 1.35
N TRP A 406 10.03 -17.20 1.21
CA TRP A 406 10.60 -17.90 2.37
C TRP A 406 11.57 -17.00 3.14
N ALA A 407 12.45 -16.27 2.45
CA ALA A 407 13.37 -15.31 3.08
C ALA A 407 12.60 -14.21 3.82
N ARG A 408 11.55 -13.66 3.19
CA ARG A 408 10.64 -12.68 3.79
C ARG A 408 10.02 -13.21 5.09
N ILE A 409 9.51 -14.44 5.07
CA ILE A 409 8.91 -15.07 6.24
C ILE A 409 9.96 -15.32 7.34
N ALA A 410 11.14 -15.82 6.99
CA ALA A 410 12.22 -16.08 7.94
C ALA A 410 12.67 -14.80 8.66
N VAL A 411 12.92 -13.72 7.92
CA VAL A 411 13.27 -12.42 8.49
C VAL A 411 12.17 -11.89 9.41
N MET A 412 10.90 -11.99 9.00
CA MET A 412 9.78 -11.57 9.84
C MET A 412 9.68 -12.42 11.12
N ALA A 413 9.93 -13.73 11.05
CA ALA A 413 9.91 -14.60 12.23
C ALA A 413 11.02 -14.23 13.22
N VAL A 414 12.23 -13.96 12.73
CA VAL A 414 13.37 -13.51 13.55
C VAL A 414 13.06 -12.14 14.18
N ALA A 415 12.51 -11.20 13.42
CA ALA A 415 12.14 -9.89 13.96
C ALA A 415 11.04 -9.99 15.02
N VAL A 416 10.01 -10.85 14.83
CA VAL A 416 8.99 -11.12 15.86
C VAL A 416 9.64 -11.69 17.13
N ALA A 417 10.54 -12.67 17.00
CA ALA A 417 11.22 -13.23 18.16
C ALA A 417 12.06 -12.18 18.91
N SER A 418 12.83 -11.37 18.18
CA SER A 418 13.65 -10.28 18.71
C SER A 418 12.80 -9.24 19.47
N ILE A 419 11.72 -8.75 18.85
CA ILE A 419 10.80 -7.79 19.47
C ILE A 419 10.12 -8.40 20.71
N SER A 420 9.74 -9.67 20.65
CA SER A 420 9.13 -10.36 21.79
C SER A 420 10.11 -10.54 22.96
N ILE A 421 11.39 -10.84 22.71
CA ILE A 421 12.41 -10.90 23.74
C ILE A 421 12.58 -9.51 24.38
N ALA A 422 12.75 -8.46 23.57
CA ALA A 422 12.86 -7.10 24.07
C ALA A 422 11.62 -6.67 24.89
N ALA A 423 10.43 -7.10 24.50
CA ALA A 423 9.21 -6.83 25.26
C ALA A 423 9.21 -7.56 26.61
N ILE A 424 9.64 -8.82 26.66
CA ILE A 424 9.75 -9.57 27.92
C ILE A 424 10.76 -8.88 28.85
N ASP A 425 11.92 -8.51 28.34
CA ASP A 425 12.96 -7.80 29.10
C ASP A 425 12.46 -6.47 29.66
N TYR A 426 11.68 -5.72 28.87
CA TYR A 426 11.09 -4.45 29.30
C TYR A 426 9.97 -4.61 30.34
N PHE A 427 9.05 -5.55 30.14
CA PHE A 427 7.87 -5.69 31.01
C PHE A 427 8.10 -6.58 32.25
N VAL A 428 9.10 -7.46 32.21
CA VAL A 428 9.37 -8.45 33.26
C VAL A 428 10.78 -8.31 33.84
N GLY A 429 11.75 -7.94 33.01
CA GLY A 429 13.17 -7.91 33.38
C GLY A 429 13.67 -6.60 34.00
N ASP A 430 12.79 -5.60 34.19
CA ASP A 430 13.14 -4.24 34.61
C ASP A 430 14.23 -3.56 33.74
N ILE A 431 14.37 -3.98 32.47
CA ILE A 431 15.35 -3.40 31.54
C ILE A 431 14.72 -2.22 30.81
N GLU A 432 15.31 -1.03 30.99
CA GLU A 432 14.88 0.17 30.28
C GLU A 432 15.33 0.15 28.80
N ILE A 433 14.36 0.34 27.90
CA ILE A 433 14.60 0.53 26.48
C ILE A 433 14.70 2.03 26.20
N THR A 434 15.93 2.51 26.03
CA THR A 434 16.23 3.92 25.72
C THR A 434 17.06 4.03 24.45
N VAL A 435 17.26 5.25 23.98
CA VAL A 435 18.15 5.53 22.82
C VAL A 435 19.59 5.06 23.07
N ARG A 436 20.03 5.04 24.33
CA ARG A 436 21.38 4.62 24.73
C ARG A 436 21.54 3.10 24.78
N THR A 437 20.42 2.37 24.84
CA THR A 437 20.42 0.90 24.95
C THR A 437 19.93 0.28 23.65
N THR A 438 18.68 -0.16 23.59
CA THR A 438 18.15 -1.07 22.55
C THR A 438 17.05 -0.46 21.70
N LEU A 439 16.68 0.81 21.91
CA LEU A 439 15.57 1.44 21.17
C LEU A 439 15.84 1.46 19.65
N LEU A 440 17.07 1.73 19.22
CA LEU A 440 17.41 1.80 17.80
C LEU A 440 17.27 0.45 17.10
N THR A 441 17.79 -0.62 17.71
CA THR A 441 17.69 -1.98 17.18
C THR A 441 16.23 -2.45 17.16
N LEU A 442 15.47 -2.18 18.22
CA LEU A 442 14.04 -2.47 18.30
C LEU A 442 13.25 -1.73 17.22
N ALA A 443 13.52 -0.44 17.03
CA ALA A 443 12.86 0.38 16.01
C ALA A 443 13.09 -0.20 14.61
N VAL A 444 14.33 -0.59 14.28
CA VAL A 444 14.65 -1.22 12.99
C VAL A 444 13.88 -2.53 12.80
N ASP A 445 13.80 -3.40 13.81
CA ASP A 445 13.04 -4.65 13.71
C ASP A 445 11.55 -4.42 13.47
N ILE A 446 10.95 -3.45 14.16
CA ILE A 446 9.54 -3.09 13.97
C ILE A 446 9.30 -2.51 12.57
N LEU A 447 10.22 -1.67 12.07
CA LEU A 447 10.15 -1.13 10.71
C LEU A 447 10.30 -2.22 9.65
N VAL A 448 11.18 -3.21 9.85
CA VAL A 448 11.31 -4.40 9.00
C VAL A 448 9.98 -5.15 8.95
N LEU A 449 9.34 -5.39 10.09
CA LEU A 449 8.02 -6.04 10.14
C LEU A 449 6.96 -5.24 9.39
N LEU A 450 6.86 -3.92 9.62
CA LEU A 450 5.88 -3.07 8.94
C LEU A 450 6.06 -3.10 7.41
N ALA A 451 7.30 -3.04 6.94
CA ALA A 451 7.63 -3.07 5.52
C ALA A 451 7.30 -4.43 4.87
N LEU A 452 7.79 -5.53 5.44
CA LEU A 452 7.69 -6.87 4.83
C LEU A 452 6.32 -7.52 4.99
N SER A 453 5.53 -7.11 5.98
CA SER A 453 4.14 -7.56 6.18
C SER A 453 3.14 -6.84 5.28
N SER A 454 3.56 -5.78 4.57
CA SER A 454 2.72 -4.99 3.67
C SER A 454 2.10 -5.84 2.53
N ARG A 455 0.94 -5.41 2.02
CA ARG A 455 0.23 -6.10 0.93
C ARG A 455 1.08 -6.20 -0.34
N SER A 456 1.77 -5.11 -0.69
CA SER A 456 2.62 -5.02 -1.87
C SER A 456 3.87 -5.91 -1.77
N ALA A 457 4.56 -5.92 -0.62
CA ALA A 457 5.70 -6.83 -0.42
C ALA A 457 5.29 -8.30 -0.48
N ARG A 458 4.12 -8.64 0.07
CA ARG A 458 3.53 -9.98 0.01
C ARG A 458 3.17 -10.39 -1.42
N ALA A 459 2.49 -9.50 -2.16
CA ALA A 459 2.10 -9.74 -3.55
C ALA A 459 3.34 -9.96 -4.43
N TYR A 460 4.36 -9.11 -4.26
CA TYR A 460 5.63 -9.25 -4.98
C TYR A 460 6.32 -10.58 -4.66
N ALA A 461 6.40 -10.97 -3.38
CA ALA A 461 7.08 -12.20 -2.98
C ALA A 461 6.37 -13.49 -3.42
N ARG A 462 5.04 -13.45 -3.61
CA ARG A 462 4.22 -14.61 -4.02
C ARG A 462 3.95 -14.66 -5.53
N ARG A 463 4.47 -13.71 -6.31
CA ARG A 463 4.27 -13.70 -7.76
C ARG A 463 4.80 -14.99 -8.41
N PRO A 464 4.17 -15.48 -9.49
CA PRO A 464 4.72 -16.57 -10.28
C PRO A 464 6.12 -16.19 -10.76
N ARG A 465 7.13 -17.03 -10.51
CA ARG A 465 8.46 -16.84 -11.09
C ARG A 465 8.46 -17.44 -12.48
N ARG A 466 8.88 -16.67 -13.48
CA ARG A 466 9.24 -17.20 -14.80
C ARG A 466 10.52 -18.00 -14.72
#